data_AF-A0A973W4M7-F1
#
_entry.id   AF-A0A973W4M7-F1
#
_cell.length_a   1.000
_cell.length_b   1.000
_cell.length_c   1.000
_cell.angle_alpha   90.00
_cell.angle_beta   90.00
_cell.angle_gamma   90.00
#
_symmetry.space_group_name_H-M   'P 1'
#
loop_
_entity.id
_entity.type
_entity.pdbx_description
1 polymer ?
#
loop_
_entity_poly.entity_id
_entity_poly.type
_entity_poly.pdbx_seq_one_letter_code
_entity_poly.pdbx_strand_id
1 'polypeptide(L)'
;MNEMVSTRNITDQAQAVQTQSATYTWYLNAYQLHGNLWLSWQTTAPFRAQQGQIMVYSSQFFPSNPQDNVKTWQWDNISSNGWDTGLPWGSGWYCAWNAQRSPNGPYTYVVQLVTH
;
A
#
# COMPACT_ATOMS: atom_id res chain seq x y z
N MET A 1 26.71 34.81 54.45
CA MET A 1 25.70 34.69 53.38
C MET A 1 25.90 33.31 52.77
N ASN A 2 24.98 32.38 53.04
CA ASN A 2 25.04 31.00 52.58
C ASN A 2 24.32 30.90 51.23
N GLU A 3 25.06 30.59 50.16
CA GLU A 3 24.45 30.07 48.94
C GLU A 3 24.57 28.54 48.95
N MET A 4 23.45 27.85 49.18
CA MET A 4 23.34 26.43 48.90
C MET A 4 22.93 26.24 47.44
N VAL A 5 23.87 25.80 46.61
CA VAL A 5 23.57 25.36 45.25
C VAL A 5 22.89 23.98 45.34
N SER A 6 21.60 23.96 45.02
CA SER A 6 20.81 22.73 44.87
C SER A 6 21.18 22.07 43.55
N THR A 7 22.02 21.04 43.58
CA THR A 7 22.27 20.15 42.44
C THR A 7 21.02 19.32 42.19
N ARG A 8 20.24 19.69 41.17
CA ARG A 8 19.15 18.86 40.65
C ARG A 8 19.77 17.66 39.94
N ASN A 9 19.61 16.46 40.50
CA ASN A 9 19.85 15.21 39.79
C ASN A 9 18.77 15.06 38.71
N ILE A 10 19.07 15.49 37.49
CA ILE A 10 18.25 15.17 36.33
C ILE A 10 18.60 13.75 35.93
N THR A 11 17.83 12.77 36.42
CA THR A 11 17.88 11.40 35.93
C THR A 11 17.06 11.34 34.64
N ASP A 12 17.61 11.90 33.56
CA ASP A 12 17.06 11.74 32.22
C ASP A 12 17.41 10.34 31.73
N GLN A 13 16.68 9.35 32.25
CA GLN A 13 16.73 7.98 31.74
C GLN A 13 15.92 8.00 30.43
N ALA A 14 16.60 8.26 29.32
CA ALA A 14 16.03 8.03 28.00
C ALA A 14 15.49 6.59 27.98
N GLN A 15 14.16 6.44 27.90
CA GLN A 15 13.52 5.13 27.83
C GLN A 15 14.14 4.33 26.68
N ALA A 16 14.53 3.09 26.96
CA ALA A 16 15.08 2.20 25.94
C ALA A 16 14.15 2.16 24.73
N VAL A 17 14.70 2.42 23.53
CA VAL A 17 13.93 2.35 22.29
C VAL A 17 13.43 0.92 22.13
N GLN A 18 12.12 0.72 22.31
CA GLN A 18 11.49 -0.57 22.07
C GLN A 18 11.13 -0.67 20.59
N THR A 19 11.81 -1.55 19.86
CA THR A 19 11.45 -1.88 18.49
C THR A 19 10.51 -3.09 18.49
N GLN A 20 9.45 -3.01 17.69
CA GLN A 20 8.55 -4.13 17.43
C GLN A 20 8.49 -4.36 15.92
N SER A 21 8.42 -5.63 15.52
CA SER A 21 8.19 -6.02 14.13
C SER A 21 6.99 -6.94 14.05
N ALA A 22 6.22 -6.80 12.98
CA ALA A 22 5.06 -7.62 12.69
C ALA A 22 5.02 -7.90 11.18
N THR A 23 4.42 -9.03 10.82
CA THR A 23 4.16 -9.38 9.41
C THR A 23 2.69 -9.20 9.13
N TYR A 24 2.40 -8.53 8.02
CA TYR A 24 1.05 -8.34 7.52
C TYR A 24 0.96 -8.87 6.09
N THR A 25 -0.26 -9.11 5.61
CA THR A 25 -0.50 -9.64 4.27
C THR A 25 -1.50 -8.76 3.54
N TRP A 26 -1.23 -8.49 2.27
CA TRP A 26 -2.08 -7.75 1.36
C TRP A 26 -2.58 -8.70 0.28
N TYR A 27 -3.88 -8.66 0.04
CA TYR A 27 -4.56 -9.51 -0.92
C TYR A 27 -5.14 -8.62 -2.01
N LEU A 28 -4.92 -9.01 -3.26
CA LEU A 28 -5.55 -8.43 -4.44
C LEU A 28 -6.16 -9.58 -5.22
N ASN A 29 -7.43 -9.45 -5.59
CA ASN A 29 -8.17 -10.43 -6.34
C ASN A 29 -8.75 -9.79 -7.60
N ALA A 30 -8.63 -10.49 -8.73
CA ALA A 30 -9.25 -10.12 -10.00
C ALA A 30 -10.28 -11.17 -10.37
N TYR A 31 -11.48 -10.74 -10.73
CA TYR A 31 -12.58 -11.63 -11.07
C TYR A 31 -13.48 -11.04 -12.16
N GLN A 32 -14.22 -11.91 -12.83
CA GLN A 32 -15.24 -11.51 -13.79
C GLN A 32 -16.57 -11.24 -13.06
N LEU A 33 -17.18 -10.10 -13.33
CA LEU A 33 -18.59 -9.86 -13.02
C LEU A 33 -19.23 -9.07 -14.18
N HIS A 34 -20.37 -9.57 -14.69
CA HIS A 34 -21.09 -9.02 -15.84
C HIS A 34 -20.24 -8.80 -17.11
N GLY A 35 -19.20 -9.64 -17.32
CA GLY A 35 -18.29 -9.50 -18.45
C GLY A 35 -17.15 -8.49 -18.26
N ASN A 36 -17.13 -7.77 -17.14
CA ASN A 36 -16.10 -6.80 -16.82
C ASN A 36 -15.05 -7.38 -15.87
N LEU A 37 -13.85 -6.79 -15.91
CA LEU A 37 -12.80 -6.99 -14.93
C LEU A 37 -13.12 -6.22 -13.66
N TRP A 38 -13.29 -6.97 -12.58
CA TRP A 38 -13.47 -6.44 -11.24
C TRP A 38 -12.25 -6.75 -10.37
N LEU A 39 -11.90 -5.78 -9.51
CA LEU A 39 -10.84 -5.93 -8.52
C LEU A 39 -11.39 -5.77 -7.10
N SER A 40 -10.98 -6.65 -6.20
CA SER A 40 -11.19 -6.50 -4.76
C SER A 40 -9.87 -6.68 -4.01
N TRP A 41 -9.76 -6.07 -2.84
CA TRP A 41 -8.53 -6.11 -2.06
C TRP A 41 -8.81 -6.05 -0.56
N GLN A 42 -7.89 -6.59 0.23
CA GLN A 42 -7.94 -6.55 1.69
C GLN A 42 -6.54 -6.67 2.29
N THR A 43 -6.35 -6.23 3.53
CA THR A 43 -5.08 -6.38 4.23
C THR A 43 -5.30 -6.79 5.68
N THR A 44 -4.36 -7.56 6.24
CA THR A 44 -4.32 -7.84 7.69
C THR A 44 -3.61 -6.73 8.48
N ALA A 45 -3.01 -5.75 7.78
CA ALA A 45 -2.39 -4.62 8.44
C ALA A 45 -3.45 -3.76 9.15
N PRO A 46 -3.20 -3.30 10.39
CA PRO A 46 -4.10 -2.38 11.09
C PRO A 46 -4.03 -0.96 10.51
N PHE A 47 -3.24 -0.74 9.47
CA PHE A 47 -3.07 0.50 8.74
C PHE A 47 -3.18 0.25 7.23
N ARG A 48 -3.55 1.30 6.50
CA ARG A 48 -3.53 1.27 5.03
C ARG A 48 -2.13 1.53 4.49
N ALA A 49 -1.91 1.13 3.25
CA ALA A 49 -0.68 1.49 2.57
C ALA A 49 -0.64 3.02 2.36
N GLN A 50 0.55 3.61 2.49
CA GLN A 50 0.70 5.05 2.29
C GLN A 50 0.37 5.43 0.84
N GLN A 51 -0.63 6.30 0.66
CA GLN A 51 -1.17 6.68 -0.65
C GLN A 51 -1.48 5.45 -1.53
N GLY A 52 -2.13 4.43 -0.97
CA GLY A 52 -2.38 3.17 -1.67
C GLY A 52 -3.28 3.31 -2.90
N GLN A 53 -2.86 2.70 -4.01
CA GLN A 53 -3.56 2.77 -5.30
C GLN A 53 -3.77 1.36 -5.87
N ILE A 54 -4.96 1.10 -6.38
CA ILE A 54 -5.29 -0.11 -7.12
C ILE A 54 -5.26 0.24 -8.60
N MET A 55 -4.44 -0.46 -9.38
CA MET A 55 -4.12 -0.11 -10.77
C MET A 55 -4.29 -1.30 -11.70
N VAL A 56 -4.70 -1.01 -12.94
CA VAL A 56 -4.61 -1.90 -14.08
C VAL A 56 -3.70 -1.26 -15.12
N TYR A 57 -2.78 -2.02 -15.70
CA TYR A 57 -1.84 -1.55 -16.71
C TYR A 57 -2.27 -1.98 -18.12
N SER A 58 -1.85 -1.19 -19.11
CA SER A 58 -2.07 -1.45 -20.54
C SER A 58 -0.88 -2.15 -21.22
N SER A 59 0.16 -2.49 -20.46
CA SER A 59 1.40 -3.09 -20.94
C SER A 59 1.36 -4.62 -20.97
N GLN A 60 2.28 -5.22 -21.72
CA GLN A 60 2.48 -6.67 -21.80
C GLN A 60 3.33 -7.24 -20.63
N PHE A 61 3.73 -6.40 -19.69
CA PHE A 61 4.52 -6.73 -18.49
C PHE A 61 4.31 -5.64 -17.44
N PHE A 62 4.63 -5.91 -16.17
CA PHE A 62 4.64 -4.86 -15.14
C PHE A 62 5.71 -3.82 -15.45
N PRO A 63 5.36 -2.53 -15.53
CA PRO A 63 6.33 -1.46 -15.73
C PRO A 63 7.41 -1.41 -14.63
N SER A 64 8.61 -0.94 -14.96
CA SER A 64 9.67 -0.75 -13.97
C SER A 64 9.32 0.34 -12.94
N ASN A 65 8.65 1.40 -13.41
CA ASN A 65 8.04 2.42 -12.57
C ASN A 65 6.54 2.12 -12.44
N PRO A 66 6.01 1.85 -11.23
CA PRO A 66 4.61 1.49 -11.02
C PRO A 66 3.58 2.54 -11.45
N GLN A 67 4.01 3.75 -11.81
CA GLN A 67 3.14 4.82 -12.30
C GLN A 67 3.06 4.90 -13.84
N ASP A 68 3.88 4.13 -14.57
CA ASP A 68 3.87 4.14 -16.03
C ASP A 68 2.78 3.23 -16.60
N ASN A 69 2.30 3.52 -17.83
CA ASN A 69 1.37 2.68 -18.60
C ASN A 69 0.05 2.30 -17.89
N VAL A 70 -0.34 3.06 -16.86
CA VAL A 70 -1.59 2.86 -16.11
C VAL A 70 -2.77 3.06 -17.06
N LYS A 71 -3.61 2.04 -17.17
CA LYS A 71 -4.84 2.08 -17.97
C LYS A 71 -5.98 2.71 -17.19
N THR A 72 -6.16 2.29 -15.95
CA THR A 72 -7.16 2.81 -15.01
C THR A 72 -6.69 2.53 -13.59
N TRP A 73 -7.12 3.38 -12.65
CA TRP A 73 -6.77 3.23 -11.24
C TRP A 73 -7.81 3.87 -10.33
N GLN A 74 -7.75 3.51 -9.05
CA GLN A 74 -8.42 4.24 -7.97
C GLN A 74 -7.65 4.13 -6.66
N TRP A 75 -8.04 4.94 -5.68
CA TRP A 75 -7.49 4.84 -4.32
C TRP A 75 -7.97 3.58 -3.60
N ASP A 76 -7.09 3.00 -2.79
CA ASP A 76 -7.37 1.78 -2.02
C ASP A 76 -8.42 1.98 -0.89
N ASN A 77 -8.80 3.23 -0.61
CA ASN A 77 -9.78 3.58 0.41
C ASN A 77 -11.21 3.75 -0.11
N ILE A 78 -11.46 3.63 -1.42
CA ILE A 78 -12.78 3.90 -2.02
C ILE A 78 -13.73 2.70 -1.90
N SER A 79 -13.37 1.52 -2.41
CA SER A 79 -14.27 0.35 -2.39
C SER A 79 -13.52 -0.99 -2.42
N SER A 80 -13.07 -1.46 -1.25
CA SER A 80 -12.31 -2.71 -1.13
C SER A 80 -13.10 -3.98 -1.50
N ASN A 81 -14.43 -3.93 -1.41
CA ASN A 81 -15.31 -5.08 -1.63
C ASN A 81 -15.53 -5.41 -3.11
N GLY A 82 -15.05 -4.57 -4.01
CA GLY A 82 -15.20 -4.76 -5.44
C GLY A 82 -15.22 -3.43 -6.17
N TRP A 83 -14.49 -3.38 -7.27
CA TRP A 83 -14.40 -2.26 -8.18
C TRP A 83 -14.55 -2.73 -9.61
N ASP A 84 -15.57 -2.25 -10.30
CA ASP A 84 -15.66 -2.36 -11.75
C ASP A 84 -14.63 -1.43 -12.40
N THR A 85 -13.62 -2.01 -13.04
CA THR A 85 -12.58 -1.24 -13.72
C THR A 85 -13.08 -0.57 -15.00
N GLY A 86 -14.27 -0.94 -15.49
CA GLY A 86 -14.80 -0.57 -16.79
C GLY A 86 -14.10 -1.26 -17.96
N LEU A 87 -13.16 -2.17 -17.69
CA LEU A 87 -12.46 -2.96 -18.70
C LEU A 87 -13.15 -4.32 -18.88
N PRO A 88 -13.17 -4.89 -20.09
CA PRO A 88 -13.67 -6.23 -20.29
C PRO A 88 -12.79 -7.25 -19.58
N TRP A 89 -13.39 -8.29 -19.01
CA TRP A 89 -12.66 -9.43 -18.48
C TRP A 89 -11.88 -10.14 -19.59
N GLY A 90 -10.69 -10.60 -19.26
CA GLY A 90 -9.81 -11.33 -20.18
C GLY A 90 -8.50 -11.72 -19.50
N SER A 91 -7.71 -12.56 -20.16
CA SER A 91 -6.37 -12.94 -19.74
C SER A 91 -5.35 -11.84 -20.07
N GLY A 92 -4.27 -11.74 -19.29
CA GLY A 92 -3.16 -10.83 -19.56
C GLY A 92 -3.38 -9.39 -19.09
N TRP A 93 -4.39 -9.15 -18.24
CA TRP A 93 -4.46 -7.90 -17.50
C TRP A 93 -3.43 -7.94 -16.37
N TYR A 94 -2.58 -6.91 -16.34
CA TYR A 94 -1.63 -6.67 -15.26
C TYR A 94 -2.30 -5.76 -14.24
N CYS A 95 -2.55 -6.27 -13.05
CA CYS A 95 -3.20 -5.57 -11.95
C CYS A 95 -2.24 -5.46 -10.77
N ALA A 96 -2.26 -4.33 -10.05
CA ALA A 96 -1.43 -4.17 -8.87
C ALA A 96 -2.09 -3.33 -7.78
N TRP A 97 -1.64 -3.58 -6.56
CA TRP A 97 -1.79 -2.67 -5.45
C TRP A 97 -0.44 -1.98 -5.23
N ASN A 98 -0.39 -0.68 -5.46
CA ASN A 98 0.80 0.14 -5.29
C ASN A 98 0.70 0.95 -4.00
N ALA A 99 1.85 1.31 -3.45
CA ALA A 99 1.95 2.24 -2.33
C ALA A 99 3.17 3.13 -2.48
N GLN A 100 3.08 4.34 -1.94
CA GLN A 100 4.22 5.23 -1.87
C GLN A 100 5.16 4.79 -0.73
N ARG A 101 6.47 4.70 -1.01
CA ARG A 101 7.45 4.42 0.05
C ARG A 101 7.48 5.58 1.04
N SER A 102 7.46 5.28 2.34
CA SER A 102 7.64 6.30 3.38
C SER A 102 9.06 6.89 3.35
N PRO A 103 9.27 8.18 3.65
CA PRO A 103 8.26 9.18 4.02
C PRO A 103 7.49 9.78 2.85
N ASN A 104 8.00 9.81 1.62
CA ASN A 104 7.32 10.26 0.38
C ASN A 104 8.19 9.89 -0.85
N GLY A 105 8.69 8.66 -0.90
CA GLY A 105 9.52 8.13 -1.98
C GLY A 105 8.72 7.73 -3.23
N PRO A 106 9.34 7.03 -4.19
CA PRO A 106 8.63 6.52 -5.35
C PRO A 106 7.59 5.47 -4.95
N TYR A 107 6.60 5.28 -5.82
CA TYR A 107 5.66 4.18 -5.69
C TYR A 107 6.36 2.84 -5.88
N THR A 108 5.88 1.82 -5.16
CA THR A 108 6.34 0.43 -5.24
C THR A 108 5.15 -0.49 -5.33
N TYR A 109 5.34 -1.64 -5.95
CA TYR A 109 4.36 -2.73 -5.94
C TYR A 109 4.28 -3.35 -4.53
N VAL A 110 3.07 -3.41 -3.98
CA VAL A 110 2.75 -4.19 -2.76
C VAL A 110 2.27 -5.57 -3.17
N VAL A 111 1.38 -5.64 -4.16
CA VAL A 111 0.88 -6.88 -4.75
C VAL A 111 0.89 -6.75 -6.26
N GLN A 112 1.27 -7.82 -6.95
CA GLN A 112 1.22 -7.96 -8.40
C GLN A 112 0.35 -9.16 -8.75
N LEU A 113 -0.57 -8.98 -9.68
CA LEU A 113 -1.52 -9.99 -10.13
C LEU A 113 -1.66 -9.93 -11.65
N VAL A 114 -1.64 -11.09 -12.30
CA VAL A 114 -1.93 -11.20 -13.75
C VAL A 114 -3.16 -12.08 -13.91
N THR A 115 -4.12 -11.67 -14.75
CA THR A 115 -5.29 -12.49 -15.05
C THR A 115 -4.93 -13.63 -16.02
N HIS A 116 -5.55 -14.79 -15.83
CA HIS A 116 -5.36 -16.01 -16.63
C HIS A 116 -6.67 -16.52 -17.20
#